data_AF-A0A4Y8ZY05-F1
#
_entry.id   AF-A0A4Y8ZY05-F1
#
_cell.length_a   1.000
_cell.length_b   1.000
_cell.length_c   1.000
_cell.angle_alpha   90.00
_cell.angle_beta   90.00
_cell.angle_gamma   90.00
#
_symmetry.space_group_name_H-M   'P 1'
#
loop_
_entity.id
_entity.type
_entity.pdbx_description
1 polymer ?
#
loop_
_entity_poly.entity_id
_entity_poly.type
_entity_poly.pdbx_seq_one_letter_code
_entity_poly.pdbx_strand_id
1 'polypeptide(L)'
;MREDVSMPGADQECLASSCVQVIAAEVDLFLLRAIAPGAASKQSRRLAQGSEREGTMGVAIAGQQFRWPNRTIAYVIDPDLGCDEEAAEAIEHWHSHSSIRFVPRTNETDFVRLVRLPGFALSDVGRRGGEQKVSLGDSCSAGIIIHELGHAVGLWHEHCRDDRDQWVEVDWTNIEDGCEDNFKQRWIDQAPAQTEDIGAYDYGSIMHYPPGCFAIDDRDPTLKLLKPVPAGVSVGQRDGLSAGDVAAVEQMYQGIAPPIAG
;
A
#
# COMPACT_ATOMS: atom_id res chain seq x y z
N MET A 1 15.60 8.54 -26.85
CA MET A 1 16.16 9.44 -25.83
C MET A 1 15.12 9.50 -24.75
N ARG A 2 15.42 8.97 -23.57
CA ARG A 2 14.52 8.99 -22.41
C ARG A 2 14.45 10.45 -21.95
N GLU A 3 13.34 11.12 -22.21
CA GLU A 3 13.01 12.32 -21.46
C GLU A 3 12.47 11.82 -20.14
N ASP A 4 13.31 11.92 -19.12
CA ASP A 4 13.01 11.57 -17.74
C ASP A 4 11.94 12.57 -17.25
N VAL A 5 10.67 12.23 -17.47
CA VAL A 5 9.55 12.92 -16.82
C VAL A 5 9.49 12.41 -15.38
N SER A 6 10.57 12.69 -14.63
CA SER A 6 10.57 12.57 -13.18
C SER A 6 9.67 13.71 -12.67
N MET A 7 8.38 13.40 -12.53
CA MET A 7 7.48 14.25 -11.77
C MET A 7 8.03 14.26 -10.32
N PRO A 8 8.32 15.43 -9.74
CA PRO A 8 8.72 15.49 -8.33
C PRO A 8 7.59 14.85 -7.49
N GLY A 9 7.92 13.79 -6.74
CA GLY A 9 6.94 12.99 -6.00
C GLY A 9 6.39 11.77 -6.72
N ALA A 10 6.98 11.34 -7.85
CA ALA A 10 6.59 10.08 -8.50
C ALA A 10 6.80 8.87 -7.57
N ASP A 11 5.82 7.96 -7.60
CA ASP A 11 5.84 6.70 -6.86
C ASP A 11 7.10 5.89 -7.21
N GLN A 12 7.92 5.60 -6.21
CA GLN A 12 9.17 4.85 -6.40
C GLN A 12 8.94 3.37 -6.67
N GLU A 13 7.76 2.84 -6.32
CA GLU A 13 7.39 1.49 -6.72
C GLU A 13 7.38 1.42 -8.27
N CYS A 14 6.89 2.46 -8.95
CA CYS A 14 6.75 2.50 -10.40
C CYS A 14 8.04 2.80 -11.19
N LEU A 15 9.16 3.15 -10.53
CA LEU A 15 10.33 3.74 -11.19
C LEU A 15 11.54 2.81 -11.34
N ALA A 16 11.58 1.66 -10.67
CA ALA A 16 12.79 0.84 -10.81
C ALA A 16 12.83 0.05 -12.11
N SER A 17 14.04 -0.04 -12.64
CA SER A 17 14.33 -0.38 -14.04
C SER A 17 14.14 -1.88 -14.40
N SER A 18 13.49 -2.68 -13.54
CA SER A 18 13.00 -4.04 -13.82
C SER A 18 12.43 -4.70 -12.55
N CYS A 19 11.19 -5.18 -12.58
CA CYS A 19 10.63 -6.02 -11.50
C CYS A 19 11.25 -7.42 -11.40
N VAL A 20 12.14 -7.82 -12.32
CA VAL A 20 12.82 -9.12 -12.24
C VAL A 20 13.72 -9.22 -11.00
N GLN A 21 14.09 -8.08 -10.38
CA GLN A 21 14.78 -8.04 -9.09
C GLN A 21 13.83 -8.12 -7.86
N VAL A 22 12.52 -7.95 -8.04
CA VAL A 22 11.49 -7.96 -6.98
C VAL A 22 11.28 -9.37 -6.40
N ILE A 23 11.44 -10.41 -7.23
CA ILE A 23 11.24 -11.80 -6.78
C ILE A 23 12.17 -12.13 -5.60
N ALA A 24 13.41 -11.62 -5.56
CA ALA A 24 14.32 -11.93 -4.46
C ALA A 24 13.92 -11.31 -3.11
N ALA A 25 13.16 -10.22 -3.08
CA ALA A 25 12.72 -9.57 -1.85
C ALA A 25 11.35 -10.08 -1.36
N GLU A 26 10.45 -10.45 -2.27
CA GLU A 26 9.12 -10.96 -1.88
C GLU A 26 9.11 -12.43 -1.47
N VAL A 27 10.06 -13.27 -1.93
CA VAL A 27 10.16 -14.65 -1.40
C VAL A 27 10.98 -14.80 -0.13
N ASP A 28 11.90 -13.90 0.23
CA ASP A 28 12.74 -14.10 1.43
C ASP A 28 12.15 -13.53 2.74
N LEU A 29 11.08 -12.72 2.69
CA LEU A 29 10.34 -12.32 3.90
C LEU A 29 9.26 -13.34 4.31
N PHE A 30 8.87 -14.25 3.41
CA PHE A 30 7.75 -15.19 3.62
C PHE A 30 8.13 -16.67 3.75
N LEU A 31 9.41 -17.05 3.59
CA LEU A 31 9.82 -18.46 3.48
C LEU A 31 10.90 -18.90 4.49
N LEU A 32 10.59 -18.77 5.78
CA LEU A 32 11.18 -19.65 6.80
C LEU A 32 10.12 -20.10 7.81
N ARG A 33 9.23 -21.02 7.36
CA ARG A 33 8.87 -22.25 8.10
C ARG A 33 7.79 -23.08 7.37
N ALA A 34 8.07 -24.40 7.32
CA ALA A 34 7.20 -25.56 7.10
C ALA A 34 6.94 -26.03 5.65
N ILE A 35 7.72 -27.04 5.26
CA ILE A 35 7.46 -27.99 4.17
C ILE A 35 6.54 -29.11 4.67
N ALA A 36 5.44 -29.37 3.96
CA ALA A 36 4.95 -30.71 3.63
C ALA A 36 3.94 -30.64 2.46
N PRO A 37 4.07 -31.48 1.40
CA PRO A 37 3.27 -31.36 0.19
C PRO A 37 1.99 -32.21 0.24
N GLY A 38 0.89 -31.69 -0.31
CA GLY A 38 -0.35 -32.43 -0.53
C GLY A 38 -1.11 -31.87 -1.74
N ALA A 39 -1.40 -32.75 -2.70
CA ALA A 39 -1.87 -32.45 -4.05
C ALA A 39 -3.40 -32.24 -4.18
N ALA A 40 -3.77 -31.85 -5.42
CA ALA A 40 -5.09 -31.90 -6.08
C ALA A 40 -5.92 -30.60 -6.00
N SER A 41 -6.73 -30.18 -6.99
CA SER A 41 -6.89 -30.49 -8.43
C SER A 41 -7.90 -29.47 -8.99
N LYS A 42 -7.91 -29.25 -10.31
CA LYS A 42 -8.83 -28.37 -11.05
C LYS A 42 -10.31 -28.75 -10.89
N GLN A 43 -11.21 -27.82 -10.57
CA GLN A 43 -12.37 -27.47 -11.42
C GLN A 43 -13.36 -26.43 -10.82
N SER A 44 -13.87 -25.63 -11.75
CA SER A 44 -15.25 -25.15 -11.92
C SER A 44 -15.69 -23.81 -11.31
N ARG A 45 -15.93 -22.87 -12.25
CA ARG A 45 -16.77 -21.66 -12.12
C ARG A 45 -18.16 -22.00 -11.59
N ARG A 46 -18.64 -21.21 -10.64
CA ARG A 46 -20.07 -20.87 -10.52
C ARG A 46 -20.21 -19.42 -10.05
N LEU A 47 -21.02 -18.69 -10.80
CA LEU A 47 -21.56 -17.37 -10.46
C LEU A 47 -22.31 -17.45 -9.12
N ALA A 48 -21.99 -16.57 -8.19
CA ALA A 48 -22.81 -16.29 -7.02
C ALA A 48 -23.22 -14.82 -7.06
N GLN A 49 -24.53 -14.62 -6.98
CA GLN A 49 -25.25 -13.36 -7.07
C GLN A 49 -24.95 -12.45 -5.88
N GLY A 50 -25.07 -11.15 -6.14
CA GLY A 50 -24.78 -10.06 -5.23
C GLY A 50 -25.56 -10.09 -3.91
N SER A 51 -24.84 -9.65 -2.88
CA SER A 51 -25.35 -9.11 -1.65
C SER A 51 -24.59 -7.81 -1.46
N GLU A 52 -25.15 -6.69 -1.94
CA GLU A 52 -24.64 -5.36 -1.64
C GLU A 52 -24.66 -5.17 -0.13
N ARG A 53 -23.47 -5.19 0.48
CA ARG A 53 -23.29 -4.64 1.81
C ARG A 53 -23.03 -3.16 1.59
N GLU A 54 -24.05 -2.37 1.92
CA GLU A 54 -23.97 -0.92 2.02
C GLU A 54 -23.06 -0.59 3.21
N GLY A 55 -21.78 -0.55 2.91
CA GLY A 55 -20.68 -0.27 3.81
C GLY A 55 -19.58 0.25 2.91
N THR A 56 -19.02 1.38 3.29
CA THR A 56 -17.97 2.05 2.56
C THR A 56 -16.87 1.02 2.14
N MET A 57 -16.30 1.04 0.92
CA MET A 57 -15.19 0.25 0.32
C MET A 57 -13.81 0.92 -0.15
N GLY A 58 -12.63 0.44 0.30
CA GLY A 58 -11.19 0.80 0.09
C GLY A 58 -10.26 -0.33 0.66
N VAL A 59 -9.10 -0.75 0.10
CA VAL A 59 -8.47 -2.04 0.56
C VAL A 59 -7.70 -1.93 1.87
N ALA A 60 -8.08 -2.72 2.88
CA ALA A 60 -7.39 -2.87 4.15
C ALA A 60 -7.02 -4.33 4.45
N ILE A 61 -5.95 -4.56 5.22
CA ILE A 61 -5.69 -5.90 5.78
C ILE A 61 -6.74 -6.24 6.84
N ALA A 62 -7.41 -7.38 6.70
CA ALA A 62 -8.45 -7.84 7.61
C ALA A 62 -7.86 -8.57 8.82
N GLY A 63 -8.44 -8.35 10.00
CA GLY A 63 -8.09 -9.03 11.25
C GLY A 63 -7.41 -8.13 12.29
N GLN A 64 -7.92 -8.19 13.52
CA GLN A 64 -7.46 -7.35 14.63
C GLN A 64 -6.00 -7.61 15.03
N GLN A 65 -5.46 -8.80 14.74
CA GLN A 65 -4.07 -9.15 15.03
C GLN A 65 -3.05 -8.26 14.29
N PHE A 66 -3.42 -7.72 13.12
CA PHE A 66 -2.57 -6.85 12.30
C PHE A 66 -2.71 -5.36 12.65
N ARG A 67 -3.59 -5.02 13.59
CA ARG A 67 -3.72 -3.64 14.06
C ARG A 67 -2.63 -3.32 15.07
N TRP A 68 -2.16 -2.08 15.03
CA TRP A 68 -1.27 -1.55 16.04
C TRP A 68 -2.02 -1.25 17.34
N PRO A 69 -1.55 -1.73 18.51
CA PRO A 69 -2.19 -1.45 19.79
C PRO A 69 -2.29 0.06 20.06
N ASN A 70 -3.41 0.48 20.65
CA ASN A 70 -3.67 1.89 20.99
C ASN A 70 -3.52 2.86 19.80
N ARG A 71 -3.71 2.38 18.56
CA ARG A 71 -3.50 3.17 17.34
C ARG A 71 -2.10 3.81 17.27
N THR A 72 -1.13 3.20 17.95
CA THR A 72 0.20 3.77 18.15
C THR A 72 1.26 2.89 17.49
N ILE A 73 2.08 3.51 16.64
CA ILE A 73 3.16 2.86 15.89
C ILE A 73 4.46 3.45 16.40
N ALA A 74 5.24 2.65 17.13
CA ALA A 74 6.59 3.05 17.50
C ALA A 74 7.47 3.08 16.24
N TYR A 75 8.32 4.10 16.10
CA TYR A 75 9.20 4.22 14.94
C TYR A 75 10.65 4.54 15.31
N VAL A 76 11.55 4.17 14.41
CA VAL A 76 12.96 4.60 14.40
C VAL A 76 13.25 5.16 13.01
N ILE A 77 13.86 6.34 12.94
CA ILE A 77 14.48 6.84 11.72
C ILE A 77 15.92 6.35 11.71
N ASP A 78 16.30 5.62 10.66
CA ASP A 78 17.67 5.18 10.51
C ASP A 78 18.60 6.39 10.31
N PRO A 79 19.76 6.48 11.02
CA PRO A 79 20.66 7.62 10.88
C PRO A 79 21.15 7.86 9.45
N ASP A 80 21.16 6.82 8.61
CA ASP A 80 21.60 6.90 7.22
C ASP A 80 20.43 7.17 6.25
N LEU A 81 19.21 7.45 6.75
CA LEU A 81 18.03 7.74 5.93
C LEU A 81 18.24 8.99 5.05
N GLY A 82 18.79 10.06 5.62
CA GLY A 82 19.15 11.29 4.92
C GLY A 82 17.96 12.14 4.44
N CYS A 83 16.80 12.03 5.10
CA CYS A 83 15.60 12.82 4.81
C CYS A 83 14.66 12.90 6.04
N ASP A 84 15.24 13.34 7.14
CA ASP A 84 14.58 13.42 8.43
C ASP A 84 13.46 14.48 8.44
N GLU A 85 13.60 15.55 7.65
CA GLU A 85 12.60 16.61 7.52
C GLU A 85 11.33 16.09 6.85
N GLU A 86 11.46 15.36 5.74
CA GLU A 86 10.34 14.74 5.02
C GLU A 86 9.68 13.64 5.85
N ALA A 87 10.46 12.87 6.62
CA ALA A 87 9.93 11.89 7.56
C ALA A 87 9.11 12.57 8.67
N ALA A 88 9.59 13.69 9.20
CA ALA A 88 8.85 14.47 10.20
C ALA A 88 7.56 15.07 9.62
N GLU A 89 7.59 15.59 8.40
CA GLU A 89 6.41 16.10 7.68
C GLU A 89 5.36 15.00 7.47
N ALA A 90 5.78 13.83 6.98
CA ALA A 90 4.89 12.69 6.77
C ALA A 90 4.25 12.20 8.08
N ILE A 91 5.03 12.15 9.16
CA ILE A 91 4.53 11.80 10.50
C ILE A 91 3.48 12.81 10.99
N GLU A 92 3.77 14.11 10.85
CA GLU A 92 2.83 15.18 11.23
C GLU A 92 1.56 15.14 10.36
N HIS A 93 1.67 14.80 9.08
CA HIS A 93 0.52 14.59 8.20
C HIS A 93 -0.43 13.52 8.75
N TRP A 94 0.11 12.37 9.16
CA TRP A 94 -0.68 11.31 9.80
C TRP A 94 -1.31 11.75 11.12
N HIS A 95 -0.60 12.54 11.94
CA HIS A 95 -1.09 13.02 13.23
C HIS A 95 -2.26 14.00 13.08
N SER A 96 -2.19 14.86 12.06
CA SER A 96 -3.17 15.92 11.80
C SER A 96 -4.43 15.43 11.08
N HIS A 97 -4.33 14.34 10.30
CA HIS A 97 -5.43 13.85 9.46
C HIS A 97 -6.09 12.58 9.98
N SER A 98 -5.46 11.84 10.89
CA SER A 98 -5.99 10.56 11.40
C SER A 98 -5.87 10.45 12.92
N SER A 99 -6.42 9.37 13.46
CA SER A 99 -6.23 8.96 14.86
C SER A 99 -4.95 8.13 15.12
N ILE A 100 -4.18 7.79 14.08
CA ILE A 100 -2.92 7.06 14.22
C ILE A 100 -1.86 7.97 14.81
N ARG A 101 -1.06 7.46 15.74
CA ARG A 101 0.09 8.18 16.31
C ARG A 101 1.38 7.41 16.09
N PHE A 102 2.33 8.08 15.46
CA PHE A 102 3.71 7.62 15.40
C PHE A 102 4.48 8.20 16.57
N VAL A 103 5.17 7.34 17.34
CA VAL A 103 5.95 7.75 18.50
C VAL A 103 7.40 7.27 18.38
N PRO A 104 8.41 8.07 18.76
CA PRO A 104 9.79 7.59 18.80
C PRO A 104 9.89 6.36 19.70
N ARG A 105 10.46 5.29 19.17
CA ARG A 105 10.59 4.04 19.90
C ARG A 105 11.48 4.22 21.13
N THR A 106 11.06 3.61 22.23
CA THR A 106 11.84 3.45 23.46
C THR A 106 12.16 1.96 23.70
N ASN A 107 11.19 1.18 24.16
CA ASN A 107 11.33 -0.22 24.54
C ASN A 107 10.30 -1.15 23.87
N GLU A 108 9.50 -0.61 22.96
CA GLU A 108 8.49 -1.36 22.22
C GLU A 108 9.15 -2.49 21.43
N THR A 109 8.58 -3.69 21.53
CA THR A 109 9.06 -4.86 20.80
C THR A 109 8.71 -4.77 19.32
N ASP A 110 7.54 -4.22 19.02
CA ASP A 110 6.99 -4.08 17.68
C ASP A 110 7.10 -2.63 17.26
N PHE A 111 7.74 -2.36 16.13
CA PHE A 111 8.00 -1.01 15.66
C PHE A 111 8.39 -1.01 14.18
N VAL A 112 8.27 0.15 13.55
CA VAL A 112 8.75 0.38 12.19
C VAL A 112 10.13 1.04 12.21
N ARG A 113 11.00 0.68 11.27
CA ARG A 113 12.25 1.41 11.01
C ARG A 113 12.22 1.98 9.59
N LEU A 114 12.25 3.30 9.47
CA LEU A 114 12.39 3.97 8.18
C LEU A 114 13.85 3.84 7.74
N VAL A 115 14.07 3.24 6.58
CA VAL A 115 15.40 2.96 6.01
C VAL A 115 15.47 3.41 4.56
N ARG A 116 16.69 3.77 4.12
CA ARG A 116 16.99 3.93 2.70
C ARG A 116 17.66 2.65 2.21
N LEU A 117 16.97 1.90 1.36
CA LEU A 117 17.54 0.73 0.67
C LEU A 117 17.52 1.00 -0.84
N PRO A 118 18.59 0.67 -1.58
CA PRO A 118 18.59 0.80 -3.03
C PRO A 118 17.46 0.00 -3.67
N GLY A 119 16.84 0.56 -4.70
CA GLY A 119 15.69 -0.04 -5.39
C GLY A 119 14.38 0.65 -5.02
N PHE A 120 13.38 -0.15 -4.68
CA PHE A 120 12.01 0.33 -4.52
C PHE A 120 11.69 0.78 -3.09
N ALA A 121 10.70 1.66 -2.98
CA ALA A 121 9.99 1.83 -1.72
C ALA A 121 9.18 0.56 -1.44
N LEU A 122 9.12 0.12 -0.19
CA LEU A 122 8.33 -1.05 0.22
C LEU A 122 8.08 -1.06 1.72
N SER A 123 6.93 -1.60 2.10
CA SER A 123 6.51 -1.72 3.49
C SER A 123 5.58 -2.91 3.69
N ASP A 124 5.72 -3.56 4.84
CA ASP A 124 4.79 -4.59 5.27
C ASP A 124 3.40 -4.01 5.54
N VAL A 125 2.35 -4.68 5.06
CA VAL A 125 0.99 -4.24 5.34
C VAL A 125 0.50 -4.65 6.74
N GLY A 126 0.34 -3.66 7.62
CA GLY A 126 -0.08 -3.81 9.01
C GLY A 126 1.05 -4.25 9.94
N ARG A 127 0.70 -4.47 11.22
CA ARG A 127 1.64 -4.93 12.26
C ARG A 127 2.02 -6.39 12.02
N ARG A 128 3.31 -6.66 11.85
CA ARG A 128 3.86 -8.03 11.71
C ARG A 128 4.48 -8.58 13.01
N GLY A 129 4.84 -7.69 13.93
CA GLY A 129 5.55 -8.01 15.17
C GLY A 129 7.07 -7.92 15.01
N GLY A 130 7.78 -7.53 16.07
CA GLY A 130 9.22 -7.24 15.98
C GLY A 130 9.55 -5.96 15.20
N GLU A 131 10.81 -5.83 14.78
CA GLU A 131 11.22 -4.76 13.85
C GLU A 131 10.71 -5.09 12.44
N GLN A 132 9.92 -4.19 11.84
CA GLN A 132 9.60 -4.22 10.40
C GLN A 132 10.18 -2.98 9.72
N LYS A 133 10.79 -3.16 8.54
CA LYS A 133 11.43 -2.07 7.81
C LYS A 133 10.45 -1.41 6.85
N VAL A 134 10.59 -0.11 6.71
CA VAL A 134 9.89 0.73 5.73
C VAL A 134 10.97 1.32 4.83
N SER A 135 11.13 0.75 3.63
CA SER A 135 12.11 1.21 2.64
C SER A 135 11.53 2.39 1.86
N LEU A 136 12.31 3.44 1.67
CA LEU A 136 11.90 4.59 0.85
C LEU A 136 12.43 4.51 -0.60
N GLY A 137 13.24 3.50 -0.92
CA GLY A 137 13.93 3.43 -2.20
C GLY A 137 14.95 4.56 -2.38
N ASP A 138 15.11 5.01 -3.61
CA ASP A 138 16.10 6.04 -3.97
C ASP A 138 15.59 7.49 -3.82
N SER A 139 14.27 7.68 -3.65
CA SER A 139 13.66 8.99 -3.42
C SER A 139 13.19 9.14 -1.99
N CYS A 140 13.04 10.39 -1.55
CA CYS A 140 12.57 10.67 -0.21
C CYS A 140 11.70 11.91 -0.13
N SER A 141 10.51 11.82 -0.72
CA SER A 141 9.47 12.84 -0.53
C SER A 141 8.55 12.45 0.63
N ALA A 142 7.97 13.46 1.30
CA ALA A 142 6.97 13.22 2.35
C ALA A 142 5.80 12.36 1.83
N GLY A 143 5.37 12.58 0.58
CA GLY A 143 4.33 11.78 -0.08
C GLY A 143 4.60 10.28 -0.13
N ILE A 144 5.81 9.89 -0.52
CA ILE A 144 6.24 8.48 -0.53
C ILE A 144 6.20 7.94 0.90
N ILE A 145 6.73 8.69 1.87
CA ILE A 145 6.74 8.24 3.27
C ILE A 145 5.31 8.09 3.80
N ILE A 146 4.38 9.00 3.48
CA ILE A 146 2.97 8.88 3.87
C ILE A 146 2.37 7.59 3.31
N HIS A 147 2.64 7.26 2.05
CA HIS A 147 2.19 6.03 1.38
C HIS A 147 2.73 4.78 2.09
N GLU A 148 4.04 4.71 2.29
CA GLU A 148 4.70 3.56 2.94
C GLU A 148 4.29 3.36 4.40
N LEU A 149 4.05 4.46 5.11
CA LEU A 149 3.43 4.43 6.44
C LEU A 149 1.96 3.98 6.38
N GLY A 150 1.24 4.28 5.29
CA GLY A 150 -0.11 3.77 5.03
C GLY A 150 -0.15 2.25 4.93
N HIS A 151 0.83 1.65 4.23
CA HIS A 151 1.05 0.20 4.26
C HIS A 151 1.29 -0.29 5.69
N ALA A 152 2.23 0.30 6.43
CA ALA A 152 2.50 -0.10 7.82
C ALA A 152 1.26 0.01 8.73
N VAL A 153 0.39 1.01 8.51
CA VAL A 153 -0.90 1.17 9.22
C VAL A 153 -1.87 0.04 8.88
N GLY A 154 -1.81 -0.49 7.66
CA GLY A 154 -2.56 -1.66 7.20
C GLY A 154 -3.38 -1.44 5.92
N LEU A 155 -3.13 -0.38 5.17
CA LEU A 155 -3.77 -0.13 3.88
C LEU A 155 -3.03 -0.92 2.79
N TRP A 156 -3.80 -1.48 1.86
CA TRP A 156 -3.28 -2.03 0.61
C TRP A 156 -3.48 -1.02 -0.52
N HIS A 157 -2.91 -1.29 -1.69
CA HIS A 157 -3.14 -0.44 -2.86
C HIS A 157 -4.59 -0.42 -3.32
N GLU A 158 -5.05 0.77 -3.71
CA GLU A 158 -6.45 1.03 -4.11
C GLU A 158 -6.82 0.38 -5.46
N HIS A 159 -5.86 0.18 -6.36
CA HIS A 159 -6.10 -0.55 -7.63
C HIS A 159 -6.15 -2.08 -7.46
N CYS A 160 -5.90 -2.59 -6.25
CA CYS A 160 -5.95 -4.01 -5.91
C CYS A 160 -7.26 -4.42 -5.22
N ARG A 161 -8.24 -3.51 -5.14
CA ARG A 161 -9.59 -3.75 -4.62
C ARG A 161 -10.32 -4.88 -5.34
N ASP A 162 -11.24 -5.53 -4.64
CA ASP A 162 -12.03 -6.62 -5.21
C ASP A 162 -13.05 -6.12 -6.22
N ASP A 163 -13.51 -4.89 -6.05
CA ASP A 163 -14.40 -4.21 -7.00
C ASP A 163 -13.66 -3.39 -8.07
N ARG A 164 -12.31 -3.39 -8.09
CA ARG A 164 -11.51 -2.48 -8.92
C ARG A 164 -11.86 -2.55 -10.41
N ASP A 165 -12.26 -3.73 -10.91
CA ASP A 165 -12.67 -3.95 -12.31
C ASP A 165 -13.93 -3.16 -12.72
N GLN A 166 -14.64 -2.54 -11.77
CA GLN A 166 -15.73 -1.60 -12.06
C GLN A 166 -15.26 -0.16 -12.29
N TRP A 167 -13.98 0.12 -12.03
CA TRP A 167 -13.42 1.47 -11.94
C TRP A 167 -12.17 1.62 -12.81
N VAL A 168 -11.35 0.58 -12.88
CA VAL A 168 -10.14 0.52 -13.70
C VAL A 168 -10.06 -0.83 -14.41
N GLU A 169 -9.46 -0.85 -15.59
CA GLU A 169 -9.08 -2.05 -16.33
C GLU A 169 -7.55 -2.14 -16.36
N VAL A 170 -7.01 -3.30 -16.00
CA VAL A 170 -5.58 -3.56 -16.11
C VAL A 170 -5.24 -4.06 -17.51
N ASP A 171 -4.39 -3.33 -18.22
CA ASP A 171 -3.77 -3.81 -19.45
C ASP A 171 -2.57 -4.70 -19.15
N TRP A 172 -2.85 -5.98 -18.93
CA TRP A 172 -1.84 -6.99 -18.65
C TRP A 172 -0.78 -7.15 -19.75
N THR A 173 -1.06 -6.69 -20.97
CA THR A 173 -0.11 -6.79 -22.09
C THR A 173 0.90 -5.65 -22.12
N ASN A 174 0.66 -4.61 -21.32
CA ASN A 174 1.53 -3.44 -21.22
C ASN A 174 2.23 -3.34 -19.86
N ILE A 175 2.26 -4.41 -19.05
CA ILE A 175 2.98 -4.45 -17.78
C ILE A 175 4.39 -4.98 -18.02
N GLU A 176 5.41 -4.31 -17.46
CA GLU A 176 6.79 -4.80 -17.47
C GLU A 176 6.90 -6.24 -16.91
N ASP A 177 7.67 -7.09 -17.60
CA ASP A 177 7.87 -8.49 -17.21
C ASP A 177 8.28 -8.62 -15.73
N GLY A 178 7.51 -9.39 -14.96
CA GLY A 178 7.71 -9.65 -13.53
C GLY A 178 7.00 -8.67 -12.59
N CYS A 179 6.32 -7.64 -13.11
CA CYS A 179 5.54 -6.68 -12.30
C CYS A 179 4.05 -7.06 -12.17
N GLU A 180 3.58 -8.15 -12.80
CA GLU A 180 2.15 -8.47 -12.91
C GLU A 180 1.49 -8.70 -11.54
N ASP A 181 2.24 -9.21 -10.56
CA ASP A 181 1.74 -9.46 -9.22
C ASP A 181 1.31 -8.19 -8.47
N ASN A 182 1.85 -7.02 -8.86
CA ASN A 182 1.48 -5.71 -8.32
C ASN A 182 0.06 -5.25 -8.73
N PHE A 183 -0.54 -5.90 -9.73
CA PHE A 183 -1.86 -5.56 -10.27
C PHE A 183 -2.92 -6.61 -9.95
N LYS A 184 -2.58 -7.65 -9.20
CA LYS A 184 -3.52 -8.70 -8.80
C LYS A 184 -4.49 -8.21 -7.74
N GLN A 185 -5.74 -8.65 -7.82
CA GLN A 185 -6.74 -8.32 -6.81
C GLN A 185 -6.48 -9.16 -5.56
N ARG A 186 -6.37 -8.53 -4.39
CA ARG A 186 -5.83 -9.22 -3.22
C ARG A 186 -6.74 -10.36 -2.75
N TRP A 187 -8.07 -10.21 -2.73
CA TRP A 187 -8.95 -11.31 -2.30
C TRP A 187 -8.98 -12.46 -3.29
N ILE A 188 -9.09 -12.14 -4.58
CA ILE A 188 -9.33 -13.13 -5.64
C ILE A 188 -8.07 -13.94 -5.92
N ASP A 189 -6.90 -13.28 -5.91
CA ASP A 189 -5.68 -13.87 -6.45
C ASP A 189 -4.63 -14.25 -5.39
N GLN A 190 -4.68 -13.67 -4.17
CA GLN A 190 -3.54 -13.78 -3.24
C GLN A 190 -3.89 -14.15 -1.79
N ALA A 191 -4.88 -13.50 -1.16
CA ALA A 191 -5.16 -13.67 0.27
C ALA A 191 -6.63 -13.35 0.63
N PRO A 192 -7.61 -14.17 0.19
CA PRO A 192 -9.03 -13.92 0.42
C PRO A 192 -9.33 -13.64 1.90
N ALA A 193 -8.96 -14.51 2.83
CA ALA A 193 -9.31 -14.33 4.24
C ALA A 193 -8.64 -13.14 4.99
N GLN A 194 -7.84 -12.30 4.31
CA GLN A 194 -7.05 -11.22 4.93
C GLN A 194 -7.26 -9.84 4.30
N THR A 195 -8.31 -9.64 3.50
CA THR A 195 -8.58 -8.36 2.82
C THR A 195 -10.01 -7.92 3.10
N GLU A 196 -10.19 -6.61 3.29
CA GLU A 196 -11.49 -5.97 3.49
C GLU A 196 -11.56 -4.68 2.70
N ASP A 197 -12.65 -4.51 1.96
CA ASP A 197 -12.99 -3.31 1.23
C ASP A 197 -13.76 -2.33 2.16
N ILE A 198 -13.13 -1.20 2.55
CA ILE A 198 -13.52 -0.06 3.41
C ILE A 198 -13.40 1.40 2.80
N GLY A 199 -14.45 2.21 2.58
CA GLY A 199 -14.44 3.46 1.73
C GLY A 199 -15.47 3.73 0.57
N ALA A 200 -15.08 4.28 -0.55
CA ALA A 200 -15.64 4.00 -1.88
C ALA A 200 -14.41 4.00 -2.79
N TYR A 201 -14.46 3.45 -4.01
CA TYR A 201 -13.26 3.47 -4.85
C TYR A 201 -12.73 4.90 -5.01
N ASP A 202 -11.54 5.15 -4.48
CA ASP A 202 -10.99 6.49 -4.32
C ASP A 202 -9.82 6.68 -5.29
N TYR A 203 -10.13 7.23 -6.46
CA TYR A 203 -9.13 7.64 -7.44
C TYR A 203 -8.05 8.57 -6.86
N GLY A 204 -8.37 9.33 -5.81
CA GLY A 204 -7.46 10.25 -5.14
C GLY A 204 -6.72 9.64 -3.95
N SER A 205 -6.93 8.35 -3.65
CA SER A 205 -6.21 7.67 -2.58
C SER A 205 -4.69 7.78 -2.80
N ILE A 206 -3.96 8.05 -1.71
CA ILE A 206 -2.50 8.02 -1.76
C ILE A 206 -2.00 6.60 -2.06
N MET A 207 -2.82 5.57 -1.80
CA MET A 207 -2.55 4.17 -2.06
C MET A 207 -2.86 3.75 -3.51
N HIS A 208 -3.36 4.66 -4.36
CA HIS A 208 -3.60 4.36 -5.78
C HIS A 208 -2.30 4.54 -6.58
N TYR A 209 -2.03 3.61 -7.51
CA TYR A 209 -0.93 3.79 -8.47
C TYR A 209 -1.23 4.84 -9.54
N PRO A 210 -0.21 5.56 -10.03
CA PRO A 210 -0.32 6.32 -11.26
C PRO A 210 -0.78 5.42 -12.43
N PRO A 211 -1.60 5.93 -13.38
CA PRO A 211 -2.13 5.09 -14.46
C PRO A 211 -1.09 4.40 -15.36
N GLY A 212 0.12 4.97 -15.49
CA GLY A 212 1.22 4.42 -16.28
C GLY A 212 2.26 3.63 -15.47
N CYS A 213 1.97 3.29 -14.21
CA CYS A 213 2.90 2.54 -13.37
C CYS A 213 3.28 1.22 -14.04
N PHE A 214 4.58 0.88 -14.09
CA PHE A 214 5.12 -0.33 -14.74
C PHE A 214 4.70 -0.53 -16.21
N ALA A 215 4.43 0.55 -16.95
CA ALA A 215 4.07 0.46 -18.36
C ALA A 215 5.30 0.15 -19.25
N ILE A 216 5.17 -0.82 -20.16
CA ILE A 216 6.18 -1.07 -21.21
C ILE A 216 6.22 0.13 -22.18
N ASP A 217 5.04 0.62 -22.58
CA ASP A 217 4.86 1.84 -23.37
C ASP A 217 4.14 2.89 -22.52
N ASP A 218 4.87 3.93 -22.12
CA ASP A 218 4.37 5.03 -21.28
C ASP A 218 3.27 5.88 -21.93
N ARG A 219 3.01 5.69 -23.23
CA ARG A 219 1.92 6.33 -23.98
C ARG A 219 0.57 5.63 -23.80
N ASP A 220 0.55 4.39 -23.32
CA ASP A 220 -0.66 3.63 -23.01
C ASP A 220 -0.66 3.27 -21.52
N PRO A 221 -1.65 3.68 -20.71
CA PRO A 221 -1.64 3.36 -19.29
C PRO A 221 -1.86 1.87 -19.01
N THR A 222 -1.18 1.32 -18.00
CA THR A 222 -1.45 -0.01 -17.45
C THR A 222 -2.79 -0.06 -16.72
N LEU A 223 -3.21 1.05 -16.10
CA LEU A 223 -4.52 1.21 -15.48
C LEU A 223 -5.41 2.15 -16.30
N LYS A 224 -6.31 1.56 -17.09
CA LYS A 224 -7.29 2.29 -17.91
C LYS A 224 -8.50 2.65 -17.05
N LEU A 225 -8.78 3.94 -16.92
CA LEU A 225 -9.89 4.43 -16.09
C LEU A 225 -11.23 4.20 -16.81
N LEU A 226 -12.11 3.40 -16.22
CA LEU A 226 -13.40 3.02 -16.82
C LEU A 226 -14.52 4.03 -16.54
N LYS A 227 -14.36 4.86 -15.51
CA LYS A 227 -15.31 5.89 -15.09
C LYS A 227 -14.61 7.25 -15.00
N PRO A 228 -15.37 8.37 -15.10
CA PRO A 228 -14.80 9.70 -14.95
C PRO A 228 -14.17 9.90 -13.57
N VAL A 229 -12.95 10.44 -13.55
CA VAL A 229 -12.31 10.91 -12.31
C VAL A 229 -13.02 12.19 -11.84
N PRO A 230 -13.35 12.31 -10.54
CA PRO A 230 -13.94 13.54 -10.00
C PRO A 230 -13.07 14.77 -10.27
N ALA A 231 -13.71 15.94 -10.44
CA ALA A 231 -12.99 17.17 -10.71
C ALA A 231 -12.04 17.53 -9.55
N GLY A 232 -10.78 17.86 -9.88
CA GLY A 232 -9.75 18.20 -8.90
C GLY A 232 -9.07 17.00 -8.24
N VAL A 233 -9.42 15.77 -8.62
CA VAL A 233 -8.74 14.55 -8.18
C VAL A 233 -7.68 14.14 -9.19
N SER A 234 -6.50 13.80 -8.69
CA SER A 234 -5.37 13.29 -9.48
C SER A 234 -5.09 11.84 -9.09
N VAL A 235 -5.15 10.92 -10.07
CA VAL A 235 -4.85 9.50 -9.85
C VAL A 235 -3.35 9.29 -9.69
N GLY A 236 -2.94 8.59 -8.63
CA GLY A 236 -1.53 8.38 -8.32
C GLY A 236 -0.85 9.56 -7.63
N GLN A 237 -1.63 10.47 -7.03
CA GLN A 237 -1.09 11.60 -6.28
C GLN A 237 -0.24 11.14 -5.08
N ARG A 238 0.75 11.95 -4.71
CA ARG A 238 1.61 11.76 -3.54
C ARG A 238 1.68 13.05 -2.71
N ASP A 239 0.58 13.80 -2.65
CA ASP A 239 0.44 15.04 -1.89
C ASP A 239 0.02 14.76 -0.43
N GLY A 240 -0.77 13.71 -0.19
CA GLY A 240 -1.18 13.31 1.15
C GLY A 240 -2.40 12.39 1.17
N LEU A 241 -2.82 11.99 2.37
CA LEU A 241 -4.02 11.17 2.59
C LEU A 241 -5.28 11.83 2.01
N SER A 242 -6.04 11.05 1.24
CA SER A 242 -7.39 11.41 0.81
C SER A 242 -8.40 11.28 1.96
N ALA A 243 -9.60 11.81 1.75
CA ALA A 243 -10.70 11.58 2.68
C ALA A 243 -11.09 10.09 2.77
N GLY A 244 -10.96 9.32 1.68
CA GLY A 244 -11.19 7.88 1.66
C GLY A 244 -10.16 7.14 2.51
N ASP A 245 -8.88 7.48 2.39
CA ASP A 245 -7.79 6.87 3.18
C ASP A 245 -8.03 7.06 4.68
N VAL A 246 -8.36 8.30 5.10
CA VAL A 246 -8.64 8.63 6.50
C VAL A 246 -9.86 7.86 7.00
N ALA A 247 -10.96 7.85 6.25
CA ALA A 247 -12.17 7.15 6.63
C ALA A 247 -11.93 5.63 6.77
N ALA A 248 -11.14 5.05 5.86
CA ALA A 248 -10.78 3.65 5.91
C ALA A 248 -9.99 3.32 7.19
N VAL A 249 -8.98 4.12 7.52
CA VAL A 249 -8.18 3.94 8.74
C VAL A 249 -9.03 4.08 10.01
N GLU A 250 -9.93 5.06 10.08
CA GLU A 250 -10.80 5.23 11.25
C GLU A 250 -11.74 4.03 11.45
N GLN A 251 -12.26 3.46 10.37
CA GLN A 251 -13.07 2.26 10.43
C GLN A 251 -12.23 1.02 10.78
N MET A 252 -11.03 0.87 10.21
CA MET A 252 -10.10 -0.23 10.53
C MET A 252 -9.74 -0.30 12.00
N TYR A 253 -9.57 0.86 12.66
CA TYR A 253 -9.18 0.96 14.06
C TYR A 253 -10.37 1.19 15.00
N GLN A 254 -11.59 1.10 14.51
CA GLN A 254 -12.79 1.25 15.32
C GLN A 254 -12.78 0.25 16.50
N GLY A 255 -13.06 0.73 17.71
CA GLY A 255 -13.05 -0.09 18.92
C GLY A 255 -11.65 -0.32 19.54
N ILE A 256 -10.57 0.06 18.87
CA ILE A 256 -9.24 0.14 19.48
C ILE A 256 -9.12 1.46 20.23
N ALA A 257 -8.71 1.40 21.50
CA ALA A 257 -8.53 2.56 22.35
C ALA A 257 -7.64 3.61 21.66
N PRO A 258 -7.93 4.91 21.83
CA PRO A 258 -7.06 5.95 21.33
C PRO A 258 -5.69 5.88 22.01
N PRO A 259 -4.66 6.50 21.41
CA PRO A 259 -3.35 6.64 22.02
C PRO A 259 -3.46 7.21 23.43
N ILE A 260 -2.74 6.62 24.38
CA ILE A 260 -2.68 7.15 25.75
C ILE A 260 -1.90 8.45 25.67
N ALA A 261 -2.53 9.57 26.04
CA ALA A 261 -1.83 10.84 26.19
C ALA A 261 -0.73 10.67 27.24
N GLY A 262 0.52 10.82 26.82
CA GLY A 262 1.70 10.88 27.68
C GLY A 262 1.83 12.22 28.38
#